data_AF-A0A957A781-F1
#
_entry.id   AF-A0A957A781-F1
#
_cell.length_a   1.000
_cell.length_b   1.000
_cell.length_c   1.000
_cell.angle_alpha   90.00
_cell.angle_beta   90.00
_cell.angle_gamma   90.00
#
_symmetry.space_group_name_H-M   'P 1'
#
loop_
_entity.id
_entity.type
_entity.pdbx_description
1 polymer ?
#
loop_
_entity_poly.entity_id
_entity_poly.type
_entity_poly.pdbx_seq_one_letter_code
_entity_poly.pdbx_strand_id
1 'polypeptide(L)'
;MTDSAPPERSARSSAEQPYEDPANVAESAAALDRVIEEMEQALRDLGTSAVSASQADRTLRRIGRDLDRLRGMALPAPLRRAAAEAEERITEAIDLVTPEPVQRASSRASRGAVRATSRTNREVARLVETARSGVVLAADEVRPQLIRNAARLNRVLDYWQAGLFRVLWLIVPPESLLRRWRFQALLVSRFFTDVALQALLYGALVATARGGGTALDAAVLGVAALLPGVVLGLYGGTIADALPQRVALALAYVGMAVACFAVAWVSDAGFWALVVVLFAVRALHQVSQPSEASAVPLTADSAELASANSMMSLASSAGEVVGKAILAPVLVRAYGVRSVVTAAGVLFLLAATRVFDLAFETDDERHGIAERRAALAEDRPETTGALPWLAASPDVLWMLLLAAIASTVGVVLGVLGPEYVSAVLEVDPANALYVFLPAALGLLVALSVAPLLIHRLGERRVATVGFAAASIAIAGLGLVDAFAPAIEPLLLWQPRGLTAEVATAGLLTLPLGVGTTLAAAATQTYVGRYVPASIHGRAFALLGVLKDGLAVVPLIGFGWAAGVFGIRP
;
A
#
# COMPACT_ATOMS: atom_id res chain seq x y z
N MET A 1 41.37 54.74 9.88
CA MET A 1 40.47 55.21 8.80
C MET A 1 39.24 54.32 8.88
N THR A 2 38.37 54.64 9.84
CA THR A 2 37.16 55.47 9.66
C THR A 2 36.01 54.60 9.15
N ASP A 3 35.13 54.15 10.05
CA ASP A 3 33.90 54.86 10.45
C ASP A 3 32.77 54.36 9.53
N SER A 4 31.79 53.57 9.97
CA SER A 4 30.71 54.03 10.84
C SER A 4 29.66 52.92 10.98
N ALA A 5 29.12 52.75 12.18
CA ALA A 5 27.74 52.28 12.42
C ALA A 5 26.88 53.53 12.74
N PRO A 6 25.54 53.49 12.92
CA PRO A 6 24.44 52.59 12.51
C PRO A 6 23.31 53.44 11.80
N PRO A 7 21.99 53.12 11.77
CA PRO A 7 21.14 53.03 12.97
C PRO A 7 20.10 51.90 12.98
N GLU A 8 19.69 51.58 14.20
CA GLU A 8 18.51 50.83 14.59
C GLU A 8 17.23 51.34 13.90
N ARG A 9 16.43 50.41 13.39
CA ARG A 9 14.96 50.54 13.38
C ARG A 9 14.37 49.29 14.02
N SER A 10 14.28 49.33 15.34
CA SER A 10 13.20 48.68 16.07
C SER A 10 11.86 49.32 15.64
N ALA A 11 10.76 48.58 15.85
CA ALA A 11 9.37 48.91 15.51
C ALA A 11 8.86 48.43 14.13
N ARG A 12 8.78 47.11 13.98
CA ARG A 12 7.59 46.39 13.44
C ARG A 12 7.67 44.90 13.83
N SER A 13 7.70 44.67 15.14
CA SER A 13 7.29 43.39 15.73
C SER A 13 5.87 43.60 16.23
N SER A 14 4.89 43.04 15.51
CA SER A 14 3.61 42.57 16.03
C SER A 14 2.81 41.94 14.88
N ALA A 15 2.52 40.65 15.03
CA ALA A 15 1.53 39.85 14.28
C ALA A 15 1.98 39.03 13.05
N GLU A 16 3.10 38.32 13.12
CA GLU A 16 3.24 37.04 12.39
C GLU A 16 3.60 35.94 13.40
N GLN A 17 2.57 35.38 14.04
CA GLN A 17 2.70 34.18 14.86
C GLN A 17 2.90 32.96 13.93
N PRO A 18 3.91 32.11 14.19
CA PRO A 18 4.14 30.88 13.44
C PRO A 18 3.51 29.68 14.16
N TYR A 19 2.46 29.07 13.61
CA TYR A 19 2.13 27.63 13.64
C TYR A 19 0.68 27.41 13.18
N GLU A 20 0.48 26.68 12.08
CA GLU A 20 -0.78 25.95 11.85
C GLU A 20 -0.41 24.50 11.53
N ASP A 21 -0.90 23.59 12.37
CA ASP A 21 -0.79 22.14 12.24
C ASP A 21 -1.46 21.67 10.92
N PRO A 22 -0.75 20.92 10.04
CA PRO A 22 -1.25 20.55 8.72
C PRO A 22 -2.54 19.70 8.72
N ALA A 23 -2.87 19.00 9.81
CA ALA A 23 -4.13 18.28 9.94
C ALA A 23 -5.34 19.24 9.99
N ASN A 24 -5.17 20.41 10.60
CA ASN A 24 -6.24 21.40 10.75
C ASN A 24 -6.66 22.04 9.41
N VAL A 25 -5.77 22.08 8.41
CA VAL A 25 -6.04 22.74 7.13
C VAL A 25 -7.02 21.94 6.26
N ALA A 26 -6.82 20.62 6.17
CA ALA A 26 -7.72 19.73 5.43
C ALA A 26 -9.07 19.58 6.13
N GLU A 27 -9.06 19.50 7.47
CA GLU A 27 -10.27 19.45 8.29
C GLU A 27 -11.09 20.73 8.18
N SER A 28 -10.44 21.90 8.20
CA SER A 28 -11.09 23.20 8.01
C SER A 28 -11.72 23.35 6.62
N ALA A 29 -11.05 22.87 5.58
CA ALA A 29 -11.58 22.91 4.21
C ALA A 29 -12.81 22.00 4.06
N ALA A 30 -12.76 20.77 4.58
CA ALA A 30 -13.88 19.84 4.55
C ALA A 30 -15.08 20.31 5.39
N ALA A 31 -14.82 20.97 6.53
CA ALA A 31 -15.86 21.57 7.36
C ALA A 31 -16.52 22.77 6.67
N LEU A 32 -15.75 23.58 5.95
CA LEU A 32 -16.24 24.73 5.19
C LEU A 32 -17.16 24.30 4.03
N ASP A 33 -16.73 23.32 3.23
CA ASP A 33 -17.53 22.79 2.11
C ASP A 33 -18.85 22.19 2.62
N ARG A 34 -18.81 21.49 3.76
CA ARG A 34 -20.02 20.93 4.40
C ARG A 34 -21.02 22.01 4.82
N VAL A 35 -20.54 23.09 5.44
CA VAL A 35 -21.43 24.19 5.88
C VAL A 35 -22.06 24.89 4.68
N ILE A 36 -21.30 25.14 3.61
CA ILE A 36 -21.82 25.72 2.37
C ILE A 36 -22.90 24.83 1.76
N GLU A 37 -22.67 23.51 1.71
CA GLU A 37 -23.64 22.54 1.18
C GLU A 37 -24.92 22.45 2.03
N GLU A 38 -24.80 22.48 3.37
CA GLU A 38 -25.97 22.50 4.26
C GLU A 38 -26.80 23.79 4.10
N MET A 39 -26.16 24.94 3.90
CA MET A 39 -26.85 26.20 3.62
C MET A 39 -27.58 26.18 2.27
N GLU A 40 -26.96 25.60 1.24
CA GLU A 40 -27.63 25.38 -0.06
C GLU A 40 -28.83 24.45 0.04
N GLN A 41 -28.70 23.37 0.81
CA GLN A 41 -29.79 22.44 1.02
C GLN A 41 -30.95 23.12 1.77
N ALA A 42 -30.65 23.93 2.79
CA ALA A 42 -31.66 24.72 3.49
C ALA A 42 -32.40 25.69 2.56
N LEU A 43 -31.70 26.33 1.62
CA LEU A 43 -32.31 27.22 0.63
C LEU A 43 -33.21 26.47 -0.36
N ARG A 44 -32.78 25.28 -0.80
CA ARG A 44 -33.59 24.39 -1.66
C ARG A 44 -34.86 23.97 -0.93
N ASP A 45 -34.74 23.55 0.32
CA ASP A 45 -35.87 23.12 1.15
C ASP A 45 -36.85 24.28 1.37
N LEU A 46 -36.38 25.45 1.78
CA LEU A 46 -37.21 26.65 2.01
C LEU A 46 -37.92 27.17 0.74
N GLY A 47 -37.37 26.87 -0.45
CA GLY A 47 -38.00 27.15 -1.74
C GLY A 47 -39.20 26.24 -2.04
N THR A 48 -39.31 25.08 -1.39
CA THR A 48 -40.47 24.20 -1.50
C THR A 48 -41.57 24.63 -0.53
N SER A 49 -42.80 24.77 -1.01
CA SER A 49 -43.93 25.35 -0.26
C SER A 49 -44.45 24.52 0.93
N ALA A 50 -43.77 23.43 1.30
CA ALA A 50 -44.25 22.39 2.23
C ALA A 50 -43.34 22.11 3.43
N VAL A 51 -42.34 22.95 3.72
CA VAL A 51 -41.45 22.72 4.88
C VAL A 51 -42.13 23.13 6.19
N SER A 52 -42.22 22.18 7.12
CA SER A 52 -42.70 22.43 8.49
C SER A 52 -41.74 23.38 9.23
N ALA A 53 -42.28 24.32 10.01
CA ALA A 53 -41.48 25.22 10.86
C ALA A 53 -40.51 24.46 11.79
N SER A 54 -40.89 23.26 12.24
CA SER A 54 -40.02 22.38 13.06
C SER A 54 -38.86 21.73 12.28
N GLN A 55 -38.96 21.65 10.96
CA GLN A 55 -37.89 21.16 10.11
C GLN A 55 -36.91 22.31 9.78
N ALA A 56 -37.43 23.49 9.46
CA ALA A 56 -36.61 24.69 9.26
C ALA A 56 -35.79 25.07 10.51
N ASP A 57 -36.40 25.07 11.71
CA ASP A 57 -35.69 25.36 12.97
C ASP A 57 -34.56 24.35 13.24
N ARG A 58 -34.79 23.06 13.01
CA ARG A 58 -33.76 22.03 13.18
C ARG A 58 -32.58 22.20 12.24
N THR A 59 -32.85 22.50 10.97
CA THR A 59 -31.80 22.72 9.96
C THR A 59 -31.00 23.99 10.27
N LEU A 60 -31.66 25.09 10.63
CA LEU A 60 -30.98 26.35 10.99
C LEU A 60 -30.11 26.20 12.24
N ARG A 61 -30.60 25.52 13.30
CA ARG A 61 -29.80 25.22 14.50
C ARG A 61 -28.63 24.29 14.24
N ARG A 62 -28.70 23.45 13.19
CA ARG A 62 -27.57 22.62 12.77
C ARG A 62 -26.50 23.46 12.09
N ILE A 63 -26.89 24.29 11.12
CA ILE A 63 -26.00 25.25 10.45
C ILE A 63 -25.32 26.17 11.46
N GLY A 64 -26.06 26.70 12.44
CA GLY A 64 -25.49 27.56 13.50
C GLY A 64 -24.42 26.86 14.35
N ARG A 65 -24.62 25.58 14.70
CA ARG A 65 -23.61 24.79 15.43
C ARG A 65 -22.36 24.52 14.61
N ASP A 66 -22.52 24.28 13.31
CA ASP A 66 -21.38 24.01 12.43
C ASP A 66 -20.60 25.30 12.10
N LEU A 67 -21.26 26.46 12.06
CA LEU A 67 -20.62 27.77 12.01
C LEU A 67 -19.83 28.09 13.29
N ASP A 68 -20.36 27.79 14.48
CA ASP A 68 -19.64 27.97 15.75
C ASP A 68 -18.41 27.06 15.84
N ARG A 69 -18.54 25.80 15.38
CA ARG A 69 -17.40 24.88 15.24
C ARG A 69 -16.32 25.41 14.29
N LEU A 70 -16.72 25.93 13.12
CA LEU A 70 -15.79 26.57 12.19
C LEU A 70 -15.08 27.76 12.84
N ARG A 71 -15.78 28.57 13.63
CA ARG A 71 -15.18 29.71 14.36
C ARG A 71 -14.16 29.27 15.40
N GLY A 72 -14.36 28.10 16.00
CA GLY A 72 -13.43 27.47 16.94
C GLY A 72 -12.15 26.91 16.30
N MET A 73 -12.11 26.77 14.98
CA MET A 73 -10.93 26.33 14.23
C MET A 73 -9.95 27.49 14.00
N ALA A 74 -8.67 27.16 13.82
CA ALA A 74 -7.65 28.11 13.41
C ALA A 74 -7.87 28.51 11.94
N LEU A 75 -8.79 29.46 11.71
CA LEU A 75 -9.12 29.96 10.37
C LEU A 75 -8.44 31.29 10.06
N PRO A 76 -8.09 31.57 8.78
CA PRO A 76 -7.67 32.88 8.33
C PRO A 76 -8.69 33.97 8.69
N ALA A 77 -8.20 35.16 9.05
CA ALA A 77 -9.01 36.29 9.50
C ALA A 77 -10.25 36.62 8.64
N PRO A 78 -10.20 36.65 7.28
CA PRO A 78 -11.38 36.93 6.46
C PRO A 78 -12.47 35.85 6.61
N LEU A 79 -12.09 34.57 6.66
CA LEU A 79 -13.04 33.46 6.81
C LEU A 79 -13.67 33.43 8.22
N ARG A 80 -12.88 33.76 9.24
CA ARG A 80 -13.35 33.84 10.62
C ARG A 80 -14.39 34.95 10.83
N ARG A 81 -14.21 36.09 10.16
CA ARG A 81 -15.18 37.21 10.17
C ARG A 81 -16.46 36.82 9.43
N ALA A 82 -16.34 36.24 8.24
CA ALA A 82 -17.49 35.79 7.46
C ALA A 82 -18.30 34.70 8.20
N ALA A 83 -17.65 33.78 8.91
CA ALA A 83 -18.32 32.78 9.73
C ALA A 83 -19.10 33.40 10.91
N ALA A 84 -18.54 34.41 11.57
CA ALA A 84 -19.21 35.12 12.67
C ALA A 84 -20.42 35.93 12.17
N GLU A 85 -20.30 36.62 11.04
CA GLU A 85 -21.41 37.34 10.42
C GLU A 85 -22.51 36.38 9.94
N ALA A 86 -22.14 35.22 9.40
CA ALA A 86 -23.09 34.18 9.02
C ALA A 86 -23.83 33.59 10.23
N GLU A 87 -23.13 33.36 11.35
CA GLU A 87 -23.72 32.87 12.60
C GLU A 87 -24.79 33.83 13.15
N GLU A 88 -24.51 35.14 13.12
CA GLU A 88 -25.45 36.18 13.54
C GLU A 88 -26.74 36.14 12.68
N ARG A 89 -26.58 36.02 11.36
CA ARG A 89 -27.72 35.93 10.41
C ARG A 89 -28.52 34.65 10.55
N ILE A 90 -27.87 33.53 10.85
CA ILE A 90 -28.57 32.26 11.10
C ILE A 90 -29.30 32.32 12.44
N THR A 91 -28.77 33.02 13.44
CA THR A 91 -29.45 33.25 14.72
C THR A 91 -30.70 34.12 14.52
N GLU A 92 -30.59 35.21 13.75
CA GLU A 92 -31.73 36.05 13.34
C GLU A 92 -32.80 35.23 12.60
N ALA A 93 -32.40 34.30 11.74
CA ALA A 93 -33.31 33.40 11.04
C ALA A 93 -34.02 32.39 11.98
N ILE A 94 -33.34 31.90 13.02
CA ILE A 94 -33.93 31.01 14.04
C ILE A 94 -35.01 31.75 14.85
N ASP A 95 -34.75 33.01 15.22
CA ASP A 95 -35.70 33.84 15.98
C ASP A 95 -36.99 34.12 15.19
N LEU A 96 -36.91 34.20 13.86
CA LEU A 96 -38.09 34.34 13.00
C LEU A 96 -38.97 33.06 12.92
N VAL A 97 -38.41 31.89 13.24
CA VAL A 97 -39.08 30.58 13.14
C VAL A 97 -39.59 30.08 14.51
N THR A 98 -39.12 30.66 15.62
CA THR A 98 -39.50 30.26 16.98
C THR A 98 -40.97 30.53 17.34
N PRO A 99 -41.60 29.73 18.22
CA PRO A 99 -42.95 29.21 17.96
C PRO A 99 -44.15 29.98 18.57
N GLU A 100 -44.04 31.24 19.00
CA GLU A 100 -45.20 31.90 19.64
C GLU A 100 -46.25 32.51 18.68
N PRO A 101 -45.91 33.13 17.54
CA PRO A 101 -46.93 33.69 16.63
C PRO A 101 -47.40 32.70 15.54
N VAL A 102 -46.51 31.83 15.04
CA VAL A 102 -46.74 31.03 13.82
C VAL A 102 -47.61 29.80 14.07
N GLN A 103 -47.48 29.15 15.24
CA GLN A 103 -48.34 28.01 15.61
C GLN A 103 -49.79 28.44 15.90
N ARG A 104 -50.02 29.64 16.44
CA ARG A 104 -51.38 30.18 16.62
C ARG A 104 -52.05 30.52 15.29
N ALA A 105 -51.28 30.98 14.30
CA ALA A 105 -51.78 31.29 12.96
C ALA A 105 -52.08 30.05 12.10
N SER A 106 -51.29 28.98 12.19
CA SER A 106 -51.48 27.75 11.40
C SER A 106 -52.68 26.90 11.87
N SER A 107 -53.12 27.05 13.12
CA SER A 107 -54.31 26.35 13.66
C SER A 107 -55.65 26.93 13.20
N ARG A 108 -55.68 28.15 12.64
CA ARG A 108 -56.87 28.76 12.01
C ARG A 108 -56.69 28.75 10.50
N ALA A 109 -57.31 27.78 9.83
CA ALA A 109 -57.34 27.64 8.37
C ALA A 109 -57.93 28.90 7.69
N SER A 110 -57.10 29.91 7.46
CA SER A 110 -57.43 31.13 6.75
C SER A 110 -56.34 31.41 5.71
N ARG A 111 -56.74 31.94 4.54
CA ARG A 111 -55.79 32.35 3.46
C ARG A 111 -54.71 33.33 3.96
N GLY A 112 -54.93 33.99 5.10
CA GLY A 112 -53.95 34.88 5.76
C GLY A 112 -52.77 34.14 6.38
N ALA A 113 -52.98 32.94 6.95
CA ALA A 113 -51.92 32.14 7.58
C ALA A 113 -50.90 31.64 6.56
N VAL A 114 -51.35 31.15 5.40
CA VAL A 114 -50.48 30.70 4.30
C VAL A 114 -49.64 31.86 3.75
N ARG A 115 -50.22 33.06 3.64
CA ARG A 115 -49.48 34.27 3.21
C ARG A 115 -48.43 34.69 4.24
N ALA A 116 -48.74 34.63 5.53
CA ALA A 116 -47.80 34.94 6.61
C ALA A 116 -46.61 33.97 6.61
N THR A 117 -46.85 32.65 6.56
CA THR A 117 -45.80 31.63 6.47
C THR A 117 -44.93 31.80 5.22
N SER A 118 -45.54 32.12 4.07
CA SER A 118 -44.78 32.38 2.84
C SER A 118 -43.88 33.62 2.91
N ARG A 119 -44.23 34.59 3.77
CA ARG A 119 -43.44 35.82 3.98
C ARG A 119 -42.26 35.53 4.90
N THR A 120 -42.50 34.82 6.01
CA THR A 120 -41.46 34.35 6.93
C THR A 120 -40.45 33.46 6.22
N ASN A 121 -40.88 32.48 5.42
CA ASN A 121 -39.95 31.61 4.68
C ASN A 121 -39.08 32.38 3.68
N ARG A 122 -39.63 33.43 3.04
CA ARG A 122 -38.86 34.29 2.13
C ARG A 122 -37.83 35.14 2.87
N GLU A 123 -38.15 35.58 4.08
CA GLU A 123 -37.26 36.38 4.92
C GLU A 123 -36.12 35.52 5.49
N VAL A 124 -36.44 34.32 5.98
CA VAL A 124 -35.46 33.30 6.38
C VAL A 124 -34.54 32.92 5.22
N ALA A 125 -35.09 32.65 4.03
CA ALA A 125 -34.28 32.31 2.86
C ALA A 125 -33.32 33.45 2.45
N ARG A 126 -33.73 34.73 2.60
CA ARG A 126 -32.84 35.88 2.34
C ARG A 126 -31.69 35.93 3.33
N LEU A 127 -31.94 35.66 4.60
CA LEU A 127 -30.90 35.66 5.64
C LEU A 127 -29.90 34.52 5.42
N VAL A 128 -30.38 33.32 5.09
CA VAL A 128 -29.52 32.16 4.77
C VAL A 128 -28.68 32.42 3.51
N GLU A 129 -29.26 33.00 2.45
CA GLU A 129 -28.51 33.30 1.23
C GLU A 129 -27.46 34.39 1.44
N THR A 130 -27.78 35.40 2.24
CA THR A 130 -26.82 36.46 2.60
C THR A 130 -25.64 35.86 3.38
N ALA A 131 -25.93 35.02 4.38
CA ALA A 131 -24.92 34.31 5.15
C ALA A 131 -24.05 33.40 4.25
N ARG A 132 -24.66 32.64 3.33
CA ARG A 132 -23.96 31.74 2.41
C ARG A 132 -23.04 32.53 1.48
N SER A 133 -23.54 33.60 0.87
CA SER A 133 -22.76 34.43 -0.06
C SER A 133 -21.52 35.03 0.60
N GLY A 134 -21.62 35.49 1.85
CA GLY A 134 -20.48 36.01 2.61
C GLY A 134 -19.41 34.94 2.89
N VAL A 135 -19.83 33.73 3.28
CA VAL A 135 -18.91 32.60 3.52
C VAL A 135 -18.24 32.13 2.23
N VAL A 136 -18.98 32.04 1.12
CA VAL A 136 -18.43 31.63 -0.19
C VAL A 136 -17.42 32.65 -0.71
N LEU A 137 -17.70 33.95 -0.60
CA LEU A 137 -16.77 35.00 -1.03
C LEU A 137 -15.46 34.97 -0.23
N ALA A 138 -15.55 34.80 1.09
CA ALA A 138 -14.37 34.67 1.93
C ALA A 138 -13.60 33.35 1.66
N ALA A 139 -14.31 32.26 1.34
CA ALA A 139 -13.71 30.99 0.95
C ALA A 139 -12.90 31.14 -0.34
N ASP A 140 -13.44 31.80 -1.36
CA ASP A 140 -12.77 32.00 -2.65
C ASP A 140 -11.55 32.94 -2.54
N GLU A 141 -11.57 33.89 -1.62
CA GLU A 141 -10.42 34.75 -1.33
C GLU A 141 -9.25 33.96 -0.69
N VAL A 142 -9.57 32.95 0.14
CA VAL A 142 -8.60 32.20 0.95
C VAL A 142 -8.14 30.90 0.26
N ARG A 143 -8.95 30.32 -0.63
CA ARG A 143 -8.66 29.10 -1.40
C ARG A 143 -7.26 29.10 -2.05
N PRO A 144 -6.75 30.19 -2.65
CA PRO A 144 -5.41 30.24 -3.25
C PRO A 144 -4.25 30.21 -2.22
N GLN A 145 -4.50 30.58 -0.97
CA GLN A 145 -3.50 30.53 0.11
C GLN A 145 -3.39 29.12 0.70
N LEU A 146 -4.52 28.44 0.90
CA LEU A 146 -4.58 27.05 1.38
C LEU A 146 -3.87 26.09 0.42
N ILE A 147 -4.08 26.26 -0.89
CA ILE A 147 -3.40 25.48 -1.95
C ILE A 147 -1.88 25.71 -1.94
N ARG A 148 -1.43 26.96 -1.71
CA ARG A 148 0.01 27.29 -1.66
C ARG A 148 0.72 26.66 -0.45
N ASN A 149 0.03 26.51 0.68
CA ASN A 149 0.58 25.85 1.87
C ASN A 149 0.69 24.33 1.69
N ALA A 150 -0.31 23.69 1.07
CA ALA A 150 -0.23 22.29 0.67
C ALA A 150 0.92 22.03 -0.33
N ALA A 151 1.15 22.95 -1.28
CA ALA A 151 2.25 22.87 -2.26
C ALA A 151 3.66 23.12 -1.66
N ARG A 152 3.77 23.71 -0.46
CA ARG A 152 5.05 23.79 0.27
C ARG A 152 5.38 22.47 0.96
N LEU A 153 4.38 21.76 1.48
CA LEU A 153 4.54 20.44 2.09
C LEU A 153 5.09 19.41 1.07
N ASN A 154 4.53 19.42 -0.14
CA ASN A 154 4.96 18.52 -1.21
C ASN A 154 6.44 18.75 -1.58
N ARG A 155 6.86 20.02 -1.68
CA ARG A 155 8.25 20.37 -2.02
C ARG A 155 9.29 19.91 -1.00
N VAL A 156 8.94 19.86 0.29
CA VAL A 156 9.86 19.36 1.33
C VAL A 156 9.99 17.84 1.24
N LEU A 157 8.88 17.13 1.01
CA LEU A 157 8.91 15.69 0.73
C LEU A 157 9.69 15.38 -0.56
N ASP A 158 9.49 16.14 -1.63
CA ASP A 158 10.18 15.99 -2.92
C ASP A 158 11.70 16.20 -2.79
N TYR A 159 12.14 17.14 -1.93
CA TYR A 159 13.56 17.44 -1.70
C TYR A 159 14.30 16.28 -1.03
N TRP A 160 13.70 15.66 0.00
CA TRP A 160 14.24 14.46 0.64
C TRP A 160 14.22 13.25 -0.31
N GLN A 161 13.21 13.16 -1.18
CA GLN A 161 13.09 12.10 -2.19
C GLN A 161 14.16 12.21 -3.28
N ALA A 162 14.44 13.40 -3.82
CA ALA A 162 15.48 13.60 -4.82
C ALA A 162 16.89 13.17 -4.33
N GLY A 163 17.13 13.18 -3.01
CA GLY A 163 18.36 12.71 -2.38
C GLY A 163 18.53 11.19 -2.40
N LEU A 164 17.46 10.43 -2.12
CA LEU A 164 17.49 8.96 -2.10
C LEU A 164 17.61 8.35 -3.51
N PHE A 165 17.22 9.12 -4.54
CA PHE A 165 17.09 8.67 -5.93
C PHE A 165 18.37 8.74 -6.78
N ARG A 166 19.43 9.44 -6.35
CA ARG A 166 20.64 9.59 -7.17
C ARG A 166 21.46 8.30 -7.35
N VAL A 167 21.28 7.29 -6.49
CA VAL A 167 22.06 6.05 -6.50
C VAL A 167 21.37 4.92 -7.30
N LEU A 168 20.04 4.95 -7.44
CA LEU A 168 19.25 3.90 -8.11
C LEU A 168 19.27 3.97 -9.66
N TRP A 169 19.76 5.08 -10.25
CA TRP A 169 19.47 5.45 -11.66
C TRP A 169 20.62 5.32 -12.66
N LEU A 170 21.69 4.58 -12.35
CA LEU A 170 22.84 4.43 -13.24
C LEU A 170 22.59 3.60 -14.53
N ILE A 171 21.39 3.06 -14.77
CA ILE A 171 21.19 2.00 -15.81
C ILE A 171 20.04 2.25 -16.80
N VAL A 172 19.31 3.37 -16.77
CA VAL A 172 18.02 3.44 -17.50
C VAL A 172 18.00 4.45 -18.68
N PRO A 173 17.52 4.06 -19.89
CA PRO A 173 17.54 4.90 -21.09
C PRO A 173 16.53 6.08 -21.10
N PRO A 174 16.82 7.13 -21.91
CA PRO A 174 16.17 8.45 -21.86
C PRO A 174 14.75 8.56 -22.43
N GLU A 175 14.23 7.56 -23.15
CA GLU A 175 12.86 7.55 -23.71
C GLU A 175 11.81 6.86 -22.80
N SER A 176 12.13 6.65 -21.53
CA SER A 176 11.38 5.73 -20.67
C SER A 176 10.13 6.33 -19.99
N LEU A 177 9.06 5.51 -19.91
CA LEU A 177 7.87 5.61 -19.05
C LEU A 177 8.13 6.18 -17.64
N LEU A 178 9.34 5.97 -17.15
CA LEU A 178 9.81 6.37 -15.83
C LEU A 178 9.95 7.87 -15.66
N ARG A 179 9.80 8.69 -16.70
CA ARG A 179 9.63 10.15 -16.55
C ARG A 179 8.21 10.56 -16.16
N ARG A 180 7.20 9.69 -16.33
CA ARG A 180 5.82 9.99 -15.92
C ARG A 180 5.71 9.89 -14.40
N TRP A 181 5.50 11.02 -13.73
CA TRP A 181 5.44 11.12 -12.27
C TRP A 181 4.41 10.14 -11.63
N ARG A 182 3.27 9.91 -12.30
CA ARG A 182 2.25 8.95 -11.86
C ARG A 182 2.76 7.50 -11.82
N PHE A 183 3.51 7.10 -12.86
CA PHE A 183 4.11 5.77 -12.92
C PHE A 183 5.24 5.62 -11.89
N GLN A 184 6.03 6.68 -11.67
CA GLN A 184 7.04 6.71 -10.60
C GLN A 184 6.41 6.53 -9.21
N ALA A 185 5.31 7.23 -8.92
CA ALA A 185 4.62 7.13 -7.65
C ALA A 185 4.16 5.69 -7.37
N LEU A 186 3.55 5.04 -8.38
CA LEU A 186 3.13 3.64 -8.29
C LEU A 186 4.32 2.69 -8.10
N LEU A 187 5.39 2.88 -8.86
CA LEU A 187 6.61 2.05 -8.78
C LEU A 187 7.28 2.15 -7.40
N VAL A 188 7.34 3.35 -6.82
CA VAL A 188 7.91 3.56 -5.48
C VAL A 188 7.01 3.00 -4.40
N SER A 189 5.69 3.18 -4.54
CA SER A 189 4.71 2.59 -3.65
C SER A 189 4.88 1.06 -3.59
N ARG A 190 5.02 0.42 -4.75
CA ARG A 190 5.28 -1.02 -4.84
C ARG A 190 6.58 -1.40 -4.16
N PHE A 191 7.67 -0.72 -4.48
CA PHE A 191 8.98 -0.98 -3.88
C PHE A 191 8.93 -0.90 -2.34
N PHE A 192 8.38 0.18 -1.77
CA PHE A 192 8.30 0.31 -0.31
C PHE A 192 7.40 -0.74 0.35
N THR A 193 6.29 -1.09 -0.29
CA THR A 193 5.38 -2.14 0.18
C THR A 193 6.11 -3.48 0.24
N ASP A 194 6.83 -3.86 -0.81
CA ASP A 194 7.56 -5.14 -0.85
C ASP A 194 8.77 -5.16 0.10
N VAL A 195 9.49 -4.04 0.26
CA VAL A 195 10.53 -3.90 1.31
C VAL A 195 9.92 -4.13 2.69
N ALA A 196 8.80 -3.47 3.00
CA ALA A 196 8.15 -3.58 4.30
C ALA A 196 7.64 -5.01 4.59
N LEU A 197 6.97 -5.63 3.61
CA LEU A 197 6.45 -6.99 3.73
C LEU A 197 7.55 -8.02 3.97
N GLN A 198 8.63 -7.96 3.18
CA GLN A 198 9.73 -8.91 3.34
C GLN A 198 10.56 -8.62 4.58
N ALA A 199 10.79 -7.34 4.93
CA ALA A 199 11.48 -6.99 6.16
C ALA A 199 10.69 -7.46 7.40
N LEU A 200 9.37 -7.29 7.43
CA LEU A 200 8.55 -7.72 8.56
C LEU A 200 8.62 -9.24 8.77
N LEU A 201 8.45 -10.03 7.70
CA LEU A 201 8.54 -11.48 7.77
C LEU A 201 9.94 -11.94 8.19
N TYR A 202 10.98 -11.46 7.51
CA TYR A 202 12.36 -11.87 7.84
C TYR A 202 12.82 -11.37 9.19
N GLY A 203 12.43 -10.16 9.59
CA GLY A 203 12.74 -9.63 10.91
C GLY A 203 12.16 -10.49 12.01
N ALA A 204 10.91 -10.94 11.84
CA ALA A 204 10.28 -11.86 12.79
C ALA A 204 10.98 -13.22 12.85
N LEU A 205 11.35 -13.79 11.69
CA LEU A 205 12.05 -15.08 11.63
C LEU A 205 13.45 -15.00 12.26
N VAL A 206 14.26 -13.99 11.92
CA VAL A 206 15.60 -13.79 12.48
C VAL A 206 15.52 -13.52 13.98
N ALA A 207 14.56 -12.71 14.43
CA ALA A 207 14.38 -12.43 15.85
C ALA A 207 13.96 -13.67 16.65
N THR A 208 13.08 -14.49 16.08
CA THR A 208 12.63 -15.74 16.69
C THR A 208 13.78 -16.75 16.80
N ALA A 209 14.54 -16.95 15.72
CA ALA A 209 15.72 -17.82 15.74
C ALA A 209 16.77 -17.35 16.77
N ARG A 210 17.06 -16.03 16.84
CA ARG A 210 17.98 -15.47 17.84
C ARG A 210 17.47 -15.62 19.29
N GLY A 211 16.16 -15.68 19.47
CA GLY A 211 15.51 -15.91 20.76
C GLY A 211 15.47 -17.38 21.19
N GLY A 212 16.06 -18.30 20.41
CA GLY A 212 16.00 -19.74 20.65
C GLY A 212 14.66 -20.37 20.25
N GLY A 213 13.91 -19.72 19.36
CA GLY A 213 12.71 -20.30 18.75
C GLY A 213 13.06 -21.50 17.87
N THR A 214 12.06 -22.33 17.63
CA THR A 214 12.20 -23.59 16.90
C THR A 214 11.85 -23.45 15.42
N ALA A 215 12.19 -24.45 14.61
CA ALA A 215 11.71 -24.57 13.23
C ALA A 215 10.17 -24.54 13.12
N LEU A 216 9.45 -25.00 14.15
CA LEU A 216 7.99 -24.92 14.21
C LEU A 216 7.51 -23.48 14.44
N ASP A 217 8.20 -22.69 15.24
CA ASP A 217 7.89 -21.27 15.44
C ASP A 217 8.09 -20.47 14.13
N ALA A 218 9.16 -20.78 13.40
CA ALA A 218 9.37 -20.25 12.05
C ALA A 218 8.24 -20.66 11.09
N ALA A 219 7.84 -21.94 11.11
CA ALA A 219 6.73 -22.43 10.30
C ALA A 219 5.41 -21.71 10.65
N VAL A 220 5.12 -21.46 11.93
CA VAL A 220 3.93 -20.71 12.36
C VAL A 220 3.95 -19.28 11.82
N LEU A 221 5.08 -18.58 11.87
CA LEU A 221 5.23 -17.24 11.27
C LEU A 221 5.03 -17.27 9.75
N GLY A 222 5.60 -18.27 9.07
CA GLY A 222 5.42 -18.48 7.63
C GLY A 222 3.96 -18.75 7.26
N VAL A 223 3.28 -19.64 7.99
CA VAL A 223 1.86 -19.95 7.78
C VAL A 223 0.99 -18.73 8.05
N ALA A 224 1.23 -17.98 9.13
CA ALA A 224 0.52 -16.75 9.40
C ALA A 224 0.65 -15.74 8.25
N ALA A 225 1.80 -15.72 7.57
CA ALA A 225 2.04 -14.83 6.44
C ALA A 225 1.40 -15.30 5.10
N LEU A 226 1.16 -16.62 4.94
CA LEU A 226 0.62 -17.22 3.72
C LEU A 226 -0.88 -17.48 3.79
N LEU A 227 -1.39 -17.79 4.98
CA LEU A 227 -2.78 -18.19 5.20
C LEU A 227 -3.81 -17.18 4.67
N PRO A 228 -3.63 -15.84 4.86
CA PRO A 228 -4.53 -14.87 4.26
C PRO A 228 -4.55 -14.96 2.72
N GLY A 229 -3.41 -15.24 2.09
CA GLY A 229 -3.29 -15.43 0.65
C GLY A 229 -4.10 -16.62 0.14
N VAL A 230 -4.07 -17.73 0.88
CA VAL A 230 -4.85 -18.93 0.57
C VAL A 230 -6.35 -18.68 0.70
N VAL A 231 -6.78 -18.05 1.80
CA VAL A 231 -8.21 -17.86 2.11
C VAL A 231 -8.82 -16.73 1.27
N LEU A 232 -8.11 -15.61 1.14
CA LEU A 232 -8.62 -14.39 0.51
C LEU A 232 -8.17 -14.24 -0.94
N GLY A 233 -7.16 -14.98 -1.41
CA GLY A 233 -6.61 -14.83 -2.77
C GLY A 233 -7.63 -15.05 -3.89
N LEU A 234 -8.64 -15.89 -3.67
CA LEU A 234 -9.74 -16.09 -4.63
C LEU A 234 -10.82 -14.98 -4.55
N TYR A 235 -10.96 -14.32 -3.40
CA TYR A 235 -12.00 -13.32 -3.12
C TYR A 235 -11.50 -11.87 -3.16
N GLY A 236 -10.18 -11.63 -3.22
CA GLY A 236 -9.61 -10.29 -3.16
C GLY A 236 -10.14 -9.35 -4.25
N GLY A 237 -10.44 -9.88 -5.43
CA GLY A 237 -11.00 -9.12 -6.55
C GLY A 237 -12.40 -8.58 -6.28
N THR A 238 -13.30 -9.37 -5.65
CA THR A 238 -14.69 -8.94 -5.41
C THR A 238 -14.78 -7.87 -4.32
N ILE A 239 -13.87 -7.90 -3.35
CA ILE A 239 -13.78 -6.88 -2.30
C ILE A 239 -13.19 -5.58 -2.88
N ALA A 240 -12.18 -5.68 -3.75
CA ALA A 240 -11.58 -4.52 -4.42
C ALA A 240 -12.55 -3.84 -5.40
N ASP A 241 -13.52 -4.56 -5.96
CA ASP A 241 -14.53 -4.02 -6.88
C ASP A 241 -15.56 -3.11 -6.18
N ALA A 242 -15.72 -3.20 -4.85
CA ALA A 242 -16.71 -2.43 -4.09
C ALA A 242 -16.26 -1.00 -3.73
N LEU A 243 -14.96 -0.70 -3.85
CA LEU A 243 -14.39 0.58 -3.47
C LEU A 243 -13.65 1.21 -4.65
N PRO A 244 -13.56 2.55 -4.73
CA PRO A 244 -12.63 3.20 -5.64
C PRO A 244 -11.20 2.71 -5.36
N GLN A 245 -10.48 2.30 -6.41
CA GLN A 245 -9.15 1.67 -6.32
C GLN A 245 -8.17 2.43 -5.42
N ARG A 246 -8.18 3.76 -5.53
CA ARG A 246 -7.35 4.66 -4.72
C ARG A 246 -7.65 4.55 -3.23
N VAL A 247 -8.93 4.52 -2.89
CA VAL A 247 -9.39 4.43 -1.49
C VAL A 247 -9.07 3.05 -0.95
N ALA A 248 -9.27 1.98 -1.74
CA ALA A 248 -8.90 0.63 -1.35
C ALA A 248 -7.39 0.51 -1.06
N LEU A 249 -6.53 1.03 -1.94
CA LEU A 249 -5.09 1.06 -1.74
C LEU A 249 -4.66 1.87 -0.51
N ALA A 250 -5.17 3.10 -0.38
CA ALA A 250 -4.82 3.97 0.73
C ALA A 250 -5.25 3.38 2.07
N LEU A 251 -6.48 2.85 2.17
CA LEU A 251 -6.97 2.19 3.38
C LEU A 251 -6.17 0.93 3.72
N ALA A 252 -5.81 0.12 2.73
CA ALA A 252 -4.99 -1.06 2.97
C ALA A 252 -3.60 -0.68 3.51
N TYR A 253 -2.91 0.28 2.88
CA TYR A 253 -1.56 0.69 3.28
C TYR A 253 -1.55 1.40 4.64
N VAL A 254 -2.51 2.29 4.89
CA VAL A 254 -2.68 2.92 6.20
C VAL A 254 -3.04 1.88 7.27
N GLY A 255 -3.92 0.93 6.96
CA GLY A 255 -4.25 -0.18 7.85
C GLY A 255 -3.04 -1.03 8.22
N MET A 256 -2.19 -1.36 7.24
CA MET A 256 -0.94 -2.10 7.47
C MET A 256 0.02 -1.30 8.36
N ALA A 257 0.16 0.00 8.12
CA ALA A 257 0.96 0.87 8.96
C ALA A 257 0.46 0.93 10.41
N VAL A 258 -0.85 1.11 10.59
CA VAL A 258 -1.49 1.16 11.92
C VAL A 258 -1.29 -0.17 12.65
N ALA A 259 -1.45 -1.31 11.98
CA ALA A 259 -1.20 -2.63 12.57
C ALA A 259 0.25 -2.76 13.05
N CYS A 260 1.23 -2.32 12.24
CA CYS A 260 2.64 -2.28 12.62
C CYS A 260 2.89 -1.37 13.84
N PHE A 261 2.36 -0.14 13.84
CA PHE A 261 2.57 0.78 14.97
C PHE A 261 1.89 0.31 16.25
N ALA A 262 0.69 -0.28 16.15
CA ALA A 262 0.00 -0.86 17.30
C ALA A 262 0.85 -1.94 17.97
N VAL A 263 1.43 -2.86 17.19
CA VAL A 263 2.34 -3.89 17.73
C VAL A 263 3.65 -3.30 18.23
N ALA A 264 4.21 -2.28 17.55
CA ALA A 264 5.43 -1.63 17.99
C ALA A 264 5.28 -0.88 19.33
N TRP A 265 4.07 -0.42 19.65
CA TRP A 265 3.77 0.28 20.91
C TRP A 265 3.61 -0.68 22.10
N VAL A 266 3.21 -1.93 21.86
CA VAL A 266 3.16 -2.95 22.91
C VAL A 266 4.59 -3.20 23.40
N SER A 267 4.81 -3.10 24.72
CA SER A 267 6.13 -3.03 25.36
C SER A 267 7.03 -4.22 25.03
N ASP A 268 6.45 -5.40 24.78
CA ASP A 268 7.14 -6.55 24.21
C ASP A 268 6.48 -6.94 22.88
N ALA A 269 7.18 -6.72 21.77
CA ALA A 269 6.84 -7.31 20.47
C ALA A 269 7.14 -8.82 20.49
N GLY A 270 6.45 -9.54 21.37
CA GLY A 270 6.62 -10.98 21.57
C GLY A 270 6.19 -11.79 20.35
N PHE A 271 6.53 -13.07 20.36
CA PHE A 271 6.27 -13.99 19.24
C PHE A 271 4.84 -13.91 18.69
N TRP A 272 3.82 -13.99 19.56
CA TRP A 272 2.42 -13.91 19.13
C TRP A 272 2.01 -12.57 18.55
N ALA A 273 2.63 -11.47 19.00
CA ALA A 273 2.40 -10.15 18.40
C ALA A 273 2.94 -10.10 16.97
N LEU A 274 4.09 -10.75 16.71
CA LEU A 274 4.66 -10.90 15.37
C LEU A 274 3.76 -11.78 14.47
N VAL A 275 3.23 -12.87 14.99
CA VAL A 275 2.25 -13.72 14.27
C VAL A 275 1.02 -12.92 13.87
N VAL A 276 0.43 -12.18 14.82
CA VAL A 276 -0.79 -11.38 14.58
C VAL A 276 -0.53 -10.26 13.58
N VAL A 277 0.57 -9.50 13.71
CA VAL A 277 0.86 -8.40 12.77
C VAL A 277 1.16 -8.93 11.37
N LEU A 278 1.86 -10.06 11.25
CA LEU A 278 2.11 -10.69 9.95
C LEU A 278 0.80 -11.10 9.28
N PHE A 279 -0.08 -11.79 10.01
CA PHE A 279 -1.39 -12.18 9.50
C PHE A 279 -2.22 -10.97 9.09
N ALA A 280 -2.31 -9.95 9.95
CA ALA A 280 -3.10 -8.74 9.70
C ALA A 280 -2.58 -7.97 8.48
N VAL A 281 -1.26 -7.74 8.41
CA VAL A 281 -0.62 -7.05 7.28
C VAL A 281 -0.84 -7.83 5.99
N ARG A 282 -0.66 -9.15 6.00
CA ARG A 282 -0.86 -9.99 4.82
C ARG A 282 -2.33 -10.04 4.38
N ALA A 283 -3.28 -10.09 5.31
CA ALA A 283 -4.70 -10.01 5.00
C ALA A 283 -5.09 -8.69 4.34
N LEU A 284 -4.59 -7.56 4.87
CA LEU A 284 -4.82 -6.24 4.29
C LEU A 284 -4.17 -6.10 2.90
N HIS A 285 -2.97 -6.64 2.71
CA HIS A 285 -2.29 -6.65 1.41
C HIS A 285 -3.06 -7.45 0.34
N GLN A 286 -3.78 -8.52 0.71
CA GLN A 286 -4.61 -9.24 -0.27
C GLN A 286 -5.70 -8.36 -0.90
N VAL A 287 -6.14 -7.30 -0.22
CA VAL A 287 -7.10 -6.33 -0.74
C VAL A 287 -6.43 -5.28 -1.63
N SER A 288 -5.15 -4.97 -1.41
CA SER A 288 -4.41 -4.00 -2.23
C SER A 288 -4.01 -4.56 -3.60
N GLN A 289 -3.67 -5.84 -3.68
CA GLN A 289 -3.13 -6.50 -4.89
C GLN A 289 -3.95 -6.27 -6.17
N PRO A 290 -5.29 -6.49 -6.21
CA PRO A 290 -6.06 -6.25 -7.44
C PRO A 290 -6.10 -4.77 -7.82
N SER A 291 -6.15 -3.91 -6.82
CA SER A 291 -6.15 -2.46 -7.01
C SER A 291 -4.83 -1.97 -7.60
N GLU A 292 -3.68 -2.50 -7.16
CA GLU A 292 -2.35 -2.21 -7.73
C GLU A 292 -2.26 -2.65 -9.20
N ALA A 293 -2.68 -3.88 -9.49
CA ALA A 293 -2.66 -4.42 -10.85
C ALA A 293 -3.50 -3.60 -11.83
N SER A 294 -4.65 -3.09 -11.35
CA SER A 294 -5.55 -2.26 -12.15
C SER A 294 -5.08 -0.81 -12.32
N ALA A 295 -4.16 -0.32 -11.47
CA ALA A 295 -3.58 1.02 -11.58
C ALA A 295 -2.49 1.10 -12.66
N VAL A 296 -1.82 -0.01 -12.98
CA VAL A 296 -0.75 -0.04 -13.99
C VAL A 296 -1.25 0.41 -15.37
N PRO A 297 -2.38 -0.12 -15.92
CA PRO A 297 -2.90 0.33 -17.21
C PRO A 297 -3.38 1.79 -17.26
N LEU A 298 -3.63 2.42 -16.11
CA LEU A 298 -4.02 3.84 -16.04
C LEU A 298 -2.81 4.78 -16.20
N THR A 299 -1.59 4.25 -16.16
CA THR A 299 -0.35 5.04 -16.18
C THR A 299 0.52 4.80 -17.42
N ALA A 300 0.24 3.73 -18.18
CA ALA A 300 0.99 3.31 -19.37
C ALA A 300 0.05 3.02 -20.54
N ASP A 301 0.45 3.41 -21.76
CA ASP A 301 -0.33 3.16 -22.97
C ASP A 301 -0.34 1.65 -23.31
N SER A 302 -1.30 1.19 -24.13
CA SER A 302 -1.46 -0.25 -24.44
C SER A 302 -0.22 -0.90 -25.06
N ALA A 303 0.57 -0.12 -25.81
CA ALA A 303 1.85 -0.55 -26.39
C ALA A 303 3.00 -0.64 -25.36
N GLU A 304 2.84 0.01 -24.20
CA GLU A 304 3.85 0.17 -23.16
C GLU A 304 3.61 -0.73 -21.93
N LEU A 305 2.44 -1.38 -21.84
CA LEU A 305 2.03 -2.22 -20.71
C LEU A 305 3.03 -3.33 -20.37
N ALA A 306 3.63 -3.97 -21.37
CA ALA A 306 4.63 -5.02 -21.17
C ALA A 306 5.88 -4.48 -20.46
N SER A 307 6.34 -3.29 -20.87
CA SER A 307 7.47 -2.59 -20.25
C SER A 307 7.13 -2.12 -18.83
N ALA A 308 5.91 -1.60 -18.62
CA ALA A 308 5.44 -1.18 -17.31
C ALA A 308 5.36 -2.34 -16.31
N ASN A 309 4.79 -3.48 -16.71
CA ASN A 309 4.71 -4.69 -15.89
C ASN A 309 6.09 -5.25 -15.55
N SER A 310 7.00 -5.27 -16.54
CA SER A 310 8.39 -5.71 -16.32
C SER A 310 9.09 -4.85 -15.28
N MET A 311 8.92 -3.52 -15.37
CA MET A 311 9.49 -2.58 -14.41
C MET A 311 8.87 -2.71 -13.01
N MET A 312 7.56 -2.93 -12.92
CA MET A 312 6.88 -3.18 -11.66
C MET A 312 7.41 -4.45 -10.98
N SER A 313 7.65 -5.50 -11.78
CA SER A 313 8.19 -6.78 -11.30
C SER A 313 9.64 -6.64 -10.82
N LEU A 314 10.45 -5.83 -11.52
CA LEU A 314 11.80 -5.49 -11.10
C LEU A 314 11.82 -4.70 -9.78
N ALA A 315 10.97 -3.67 -9.65
CA ALA A 315 10.83 -2.91 -8.42
C ALA A 315 10.40 -3.81 -7.25
N SER A 316 9.46 -4.72 -7.51
CA SER A 316 9.00 -5.69 -6.52
C SER A 316 10.13 -6.62 -6.07
N SER A 317 10.84 -7.24 -7.00
CA SER A 317 11.97 -8.13 -6.71
C SER A 317 13.10 -7.41 -5.96
N ALA A 318 13.41 -6.18 -6.34
CA ALA A 318 14.40 -5.35 -5.65
C ALA A 318 13.96 -5.04 -4.21
N GLY A 319 12.68 -4.69 -4.03
CA GLY A 319 12.10 -4.45 -2.72
C GLY A 319 12.17 -5.68 -1.83
N GLU A 320 11.87 -6.85 -2.40
CA GLU A 320 11.95 -8.10 -1.66
C GLU A 320 13.37 -8.39 -1.14
N VAL A 321 14.37 -8.27 -2.02
CA VAL A 321 15.78 -8.48 -1.67
C VAL A 321 16.23 -7.46 -0.62
N VAL A 322 15.92 -6.18 -0.80
CA VAL A 322 16.30 -5.13 0.15
C VAL A 322 15.65 -5.37 1.52
N GLY A 323 14.38 -5.73 1.56
CA GLY A 323 13.66 -6.01 2.81
C GLY A 323 14.22 -7.22 3.55
N LYS A 324 14.29 -8.37 2.86
CA LYS A 324 14.71 -9.68 3.40
C LYS A 324 16.20 -9.72 3.76
N ALA A 325 17.06 -9.33 2.82
CA ALA A 325 18.49 -9.59 2.94
C ALA A 325 19.21 -8.47 3.69
N ILE A 326 18.77 -7.22 3.53
CA ILE A 326 19.47 -6.05 4.06
C ILE A 326 18.76 -5.48 5.28
N LEU A 327 17.53 -4.98 5.10
CA LEU A 327 16.85 -4.18 6.10
C LEU A 327 16.54 -4.99 7.37
N ALA A 328 15.95 -6.19 7.24
CA ALA A 328 15.61 -7.02 8.38
C ALA A 328 16.84 -7.42 9.22
N PRO A 329 17.88 -8.09 8.69
CA PRO A 329 19.01 -8.52 9.51
C PRO A 329 19.77 -7.36 10.17
N VAL A 330 19.95 -6.24 9.45
CA VAL A 330 20.64 -5.05 9.98
C VAL A 330 19.88 -4.44 11.15
N LEU A 331 18.57 -4.24 11.01
CA LEU A 331 17.74 -3.65 12.06
C LEU A 331 17.57 -4.58 13.26
N VAL A 332 17.34 -5.89 13.04
CA VAL A 332 17.27 -6.86 14.15
C VAL A 332 18.58 -6.88 14.94
N ARG A 333 19.73 -6.89 14.25
CA ARG A 333 21.05 -6.90 14.90
C ARG A 333 21.34 -5.62 15.69
N ALA A 334 20.96 -4.46 15.16
CA ALA A 334 21.30 -3.16 15.76
C ALA A 334 20.31 -2.75 16.87
N TYR A 335 19.02 -2.98 16.68
CA TYR A 335 17.96 -2.40 17.51
C TYR A 335 16.82 -3.38 17.86
N GLY A 336 16.94 -4.65 17.48
CA GLY A 336 15.93 -5.68 17.73
C GLY A 336 14.71 -5.59 16.80
N VAL A 337 13.79 -6.56 16.94
CA VAL A 337 12.66 -6.75 16.03
C VAL A 337 11.67 -5.58 16.00
N ARG A 338 11.49 -4.88 17.14
CA ARG A 338 10.59 -3.72 17.23
C ARG A 338 10.96 -2.62 16.23
N SER A 339 12.25 -2.43 15.96
CA SER A 339 12.72 -1.46 14.98
C SER A 339 12.29 -1.84 13.55
N VAL A 340 12.27 -3.14 13.23
CA VAL A 340 11.80 -3.65 11.93
C VAL A 340 10.31 -3.42 11.78
N VAL A 341 9.52 -3.75 12.80
CA VAL A 341 8.06 -3.53 12.78
C VAL A 341 7.74 -2.05 12.59
N THR A 342 8.45 -1.17 13.32
CA THR A 342 8.29 0.28 13.20
C THR A 342 8.70 0.78 11.81
N ALA A 343 9.84 0.32 11.28
CA ALA A 343 10.31 0.68 9.95
C ALA A 343 9.35 0.22 8.85
N ALA A 344 8.78 -0.99 8.96
CA ALA A 344 7.75 -1.49 8.06
C ALA A 344 6.50 -0.59 8.10
N GLY A 345 6.05 -0.18 9.29
CA GLY A 345 4.95 0.78 9.44
C GLY A 345 5.20 2.12 8.74
N VAL A 346 6.41 2.67 8.90
CA VAL A 346 6.83 3.90 8.21
C VAL A 346 6.85 3.70 6.69
N LEU A 347 7.38 2.58 6.20
CA LEU A 347 7.42 2.27 4.77
C LEU A 347 6.01 2.10 4.18
N PHE A 348 5.07 1.48 4.90
CA PHE A 348 3.67 1.40 4.48
C PHE A 348 3.00 2.78 4.44
N LEU A 349 3.26 3.67 5.39
CA LEU A 349 2.80 5.06 5.30
C LEU A 349 3.41 5.78 4.10
N LEU A 350 4.71 5.61 3.85
CA LEU A 350 5.37 6.19 2.69
C LEU A 350 4.74 5.68 1.38
N ALA A 351 4.43 4.38 1.29
CA ALA A 351 3.68 3.82 0.17
C ALA A 351 2.29 4.48 0.04
N ALA A 352 1.54 4.62 1.14
CA ALA A 352 0.23 5.29 1.17
C ALA A 352 0.29 6.73 0.66
N THR A 353 1.32 7.51 1.03
CA THR A 353 1.47 8.89 0.54
C THR A 353 1.55 8.95 -0.98
N ARG A 354 2.24 8.00 -1.61
CA ARG A 354 2.38 7.93 -3.07
C ARG A 354 1.11 7.51 -3.79
N VAL A 355 0.18 6.84 -3.10
CA VAL A 355 -1.14 6.55 -3.68
C VAL A 355 -1.96 7.82 -3.88
N PHE A 356 -1.84 8.80 -2.98
CA PHE A 356 -2.52 10.09 -3.12
C PHE A 356 -1.96 10.92 -4.29
N ASP A 357 -0.68 10.75 -4.60
CA ASP A 357 -0.06 11.33 -5.79
C ASP A 357 -0.66 10.77 -7.08
N LEU A 358 -1.40 9.66 -7.11
CA LEU A 358 -2.04 9.24 -8.36
C LEU A 358 -3.17 10.21 -8.86
N ALA A 359 -3.58 11.25 -8.12
CA ALA A 359 -4.76 12.08 -8.44
C ALA A 359 -4.50 13.10 -9.58
N PHE A 360 -5.42 13.44 -10.49
CA PHE A 360 -6.88 13.35 -10.49
C PHE A 360 -7.41 12.89 -11.86
N GLU A 361 -8.44 12.04 -11.86
CA GLU A 361 -9.32 11.82 -13.00
C GLU A 361 -10.38 12.93 -13.03
N THR A 362 -10.50 13.64 -14.16
CA THR A 362 -11.67 14.49 -14.45
C THR A 362 -12.92 13.61 -14.61
N ASP A 363 -14.12 14.16 -14.40
CA ASP A 363 -15.38 13.41 -14.57
C ASP A 363 -15.53 12.80 -15.98
N ASP A 364 -14.87 13.37 -16.99
CA ASP A 364 -14.76 12.82 -18.35
C ASP A 364 -13.95 11.52 -18.42
N GLU A 365 -12.83 11.43 -17.70
CA GLU A 365 -12.02 10.20 -17.63
C GLU A 365 -12.77 9.10 -16.89
N ARG A 366 -13.55 9.46 -15.85
CA ARG A 366 -14.41 8.51 -15.12
C ARG A 366 -15.49 7.91 -16.00
N HIS A 367 -16.16 8.72 -16.83
CA HIS A 367 -17.16 8.23 -17.77
C HIS A 367 -16.55 7.34 -18.85
N GLY A 368 -15.44 7.74 -19.48
CA GLY A 368 -14.78 6.92 -20.50
C GLY A 368 -14.23 5.58 -19.97
N ILE A 369 -13.76 5.56 -18.71
CA ILE A 369 -13.32 4.33 -18.04
C ILE A 369 -14.51 3.45 -17.64
N ALA A 370 -15.60 4.05 -17.13
CA ALA A 370 -16.82 3.31 -16.81
C ALA A 370 -17.45 2.69 -18.06
N GLU A 371 -17.46 3.40 -19.17
CA GLU A 371 -17.98 2.95 -20.46
C GLU A 371 -17.09 1.85 -21.07
N ARG A 372 -15.76 1.99 -21.02
CA ARG A 372 -14.82 0.90 -21.36
C ARG A 372 -14.97 -0.31 -20.45
N ARG A 373 -15.18 -0.12 -19.14
CA ARG A 373 -15.43 -1.20 -18.18
C ARG A 373 -16.77 -1.87 -18.43
N ALA A 374 -17.80 -1.12 -18.80
CA ALA A 374 -19.12 -1.65 -19.15
C ALA A 374 -19.03 -2.47 -20.44
N ALA A 375 -18.33 -1.98 -21.47
CA ALA A 375 -18.07 -2.72 -22.70
C ALA A 375 -17.25 -4.00 -22.45
N LEU A 376 -16.24 -3.96 -21.57
CA LEU A 376 -15.47 -5.13 -21.14
C LEU A 376 -16.26 -6.06 -20.20
N ALA A 377 -17.32 -5.56 -19.55
CA ALA A 377 -18.20 -6.33 -18.67
C ALA A 377 -19.32 -7.02 -19.45
N GLU A 378 -19.80 -6.41 -20.55
CA GLU A 378 -20.74 -7.02 -21.49
C GLU A 378 -20.14 -8.23 -22.21
N ASP A 379 -18.82 -8.23 -22.44
CA ASP A 379 -18.09 -9.34 -23.07
C ASP A 379 -17.55 -10.37 -22.07
N ARG A 380 -18.07 -10.39 -20.82
CA ARG A 380 -17.69 -11.42 -19.82
C ARG A 380 -18.46 -12.71 -20.07
N PRO A 381 -17.82 -13.78 -20.58
CA PRO A 381 -18.38 -15.11 -20.40
C PRO A 381 -18.49 -15.43 -18.90
N GLU A 382 -19.54 -16.17 -18.55
CA GLU A 382 -19.94 -16.49 -17.20
C GLU A 382 -18.78 -16.89 -16.28
N THR A 383 -18.90 -16.44 -15.04
CA THR A 383 -17.98 -16.53 -13.89
C THR A 383 -17.53 -17.93 -13.49
N THR A 384 -17.90 -18.98 -14.22
CA THR A 384 -17.72 -20.40 -13.87
C THR A 384 -16.63 -21.13 -14.66
N GLY A 385 -16.01 -20.51 -15.68
CA GLY A 385 -15.18 -21.23 -16.66
C GLY A 385 -13.67 -21.43 -16.37
N ALA A 386 -13.05 -20.75 -15.41
CA ALA A 386 -11.57 -20.77 -15.28
C ALA A 386 -11.01 -22.13 -14.80
N LEU A 387 -11.64 -22.72 -13.78
CA LEU A 387 -11.25 -24.03 -13.25
C LEU A 387 -11.49 -25.17 -14.26
N PRO A 388 -12.68 -25.28 -14.90
CA PRO A 388 -12.91 -26.26 -15.97
C PRO A 388 -11.96 -26.09 -17.16
N TRP A 389 -11.67 -24.86 -17.56
CA TRP A 389 -10.76 -24.58 -18.68
C TRP A 389 -9.30 -24.97 -18.37
N LEU A 390 -8.83 -24.67 -17.15
CA LEU A 390 -7.51 -25.09 -16.70
C LEU A 390 -7.38 -26.61 -16.61
N ALA A 391 -8.43 -27.29 -16.13
CA ALA A 391 -8.49 -28.75 -16.12
C ALA A 391 -8.46 -29.36 -17.53
N ALA A 392 -9.04 -28.68 -18.52
CA ALA A 392 -9.00 -29.08 -19.92
C ALA A 392 -7.66 -28.80 -20.61
N SER A 393 -6.78 -27.99 -20.00
CA SER A 393 -5.50 -27.54 -20.57
C SER A 393 -4.31 -28.11 -19.77
N PRO A 394 -3.99 -29.42 -19.91
CA PRO A 394 -3.02 -30.11 -19.05
C PRO A 394 -1.62 -29.50 -19.10
N ASP A 395 -1.24 -28.95 -20.26
CA ASP A 395 0.04 -28.27 -20.44
C ASP A 395 0.18 -27.00 -19.59
N VAL A 396 -0.88 -26.19 -19.50
CA VAL A 396 -0.92 -24.98 -18.67
C VAL A 396 -0.91 -25.38 -17.20
N LEU A 397 -1.74 -26.36 -16.83
CA LEU A 397 -1.79 -26.89 -15.47
C LEU A 397 -0.43 -27.39 -15.00
N TRP A 398 0.30 -28.13 -15.85
CA TRP A 398 1.63 -28.63 -15.52
C TRP A 398 2.64 -27.52 -15.27
N MET A 399 2.59 -26.45 -16.09
CA MET A 399 3.44 -25.28 -15.88
C MET A 399 3.08 -24.55 -14.58
N LEU A 400 1.79 -24.37 -14.28
CA LEU A 400 1.34 -23.76 -13.02
C LEU A 400 1.79 -24.58 -11.80
N LEU A 401 1.68 -25.91 -11.85
CA LEU A 401 2.16 -26.81 -10.80
C LEU A 401 3.67 -26.70 -10.62
N LEU A 402 4.44 -26.70 -11.72
CA LEU A 402 5.89 -26.56 -11.67
C LEU A 402 6.30 -25.23 -11.00
N ALA A 403 5.66 -24.12 -11.34
CA ALA A 403 5.92 -22.83 -10.68
C ALA A 403 5.49 -22.82 -9.21
N ALA A 404 4.38 -23.48 -8.86
CA ALA A 404 3.95 -23.59 -7.48
C ALA A 404 4.96 -24.36 -6.63
N ILE A 405 5.47 -25.49 -7.14
CA ILE A 405 6.50 -26.28 -6.45
C ILE A 405 7.82 -25.51 -6.38
N ALA A 406 8.26 -24.86 -7.46
CA ALA A 406 9.48 -24.04 -7.46
C ALA A 406 9.40 -22.87 -6.47
N SER A 407 8.23 -22.25 -6.36
CA SER A 407 7.97 -21.21 -5.36
C SER A 407 7.96 -21.75 -3.95
N THR A 408 7.40 -22.95 -3.75
CA THR A 408 7.38 -23.62 -2.45
C THR A 408 8.80 -23.83 -1.92
N VAL A 409 9.74 -24.23 -2.80
CA VAL A 409 11.17 -24.32 -2.46
C VAL A 409 11.71 -22.98 -1.93
N GLY A 410 11.42 -21.88 -2.63
CA GLY A 410 11.84 -20.54 -2.22
C GLY A 410 11.22 -20.08 -0.90
N VAL A 411 9.94 -20.38 -0.68
CA VAL A 411 9.20 -20.03 0.54
C VAL A 411 9.70 -20.85 1.73
N VAL A 412 9.86 -22.17 1.59
CA VAL A 412 10.38 -23.05 2.64
C VAL A 412 11.79 -22.65 3.03
N LEU A 413 12.70 -22.50 2.06
CA LEU A 413 14.05 -22.02 2.32
C LEU A 413 14.03 -20.62 2.93
N GLY A 414 13.05 -19.82 2.52
CA GLY A 414 12.92 -18.48 3.02
C GLY A 414 12.56 -18.43 4.51
N VAL A 415 11.57 -19.22 4.91
CA VAL A 415 11.04 -19.29 6.26
C VAL A 415 11.98 -20.03 7.21
N LEU A 416 12.49 -21.18 6.79
CA LEU A 416 13.38 -22.02 7.62
C LEU A 416 14.86 -21.61 7.51
N GLY A 417 15.19 -20.68 6.61
CA GLY A 417 16.56 -20.26 6.34
C GLY A 417 17.34 -19.75 7.56
N PRO A 418 16.80 -18.82 8.38
CA PRO A 418 17.49 -18.36 9.58
C PRO A 418 17.77 -19.48 10.58
N GLU A 419 16.86 -20.44 10.70
CA GLU A 419 17.01 -21.62 11.55
C GLU A 419 18.10 -22.56 11.03
N TYR A 420 18.16 -22.79 9.71
CA TYR A 420 19.25 -23.52 9.07
C TYR A 420 20.61 -22.87 9.36
N VAL A 421 20.71 -21.54 9.26
CA VAL A 421 21.95 -20.81 9.56
C VAL A 421 22.36 -20.97 11.02
N SER A 422 21.40 -20.96 11.96
CA SER A 422 21.69 -21.14 13.38
C SER A 422 22.05 -22.57 13.76
N ALA A 423 21.27 -23.54 13.29
CA ALA A 423 21.32 -24.92 13.77
C ALA A 423 22.32 -25.80 13.00
N VAL A 424 22.47 -25.56 11.69
CA VAL A 424 23.40 -26.30 10.82
C VAL A 424 24.73 -25.58 10.71
N LEU A 425 24.70 -24.30 10.33
CA LEU A 425 25.94 -23.54 10.11
C LEU A 425 26.55 -22.98 11.40
N GLU A 426 25.88 -23.13 12.56
CA GLU A 426 26.33 -22.66 13.88
C GLU A 426 26.70 -21.17 13.93
N VAL A 427 26.03 -20.35 13.12
CA VAL A 427 26.32 -18.91 13.00
C VAL A 427 25.09 -18.10 13.39
N ASP A 428 25.29 -16.91 13.95
CA ASP A 428 24.22 -15.97 14.28
C ASP A 428 23.25 -15.79 13.08
N PRO A 429 21.92 -15.98 13.26
CA PRO A 429 20.92 -15.80 12.20
C PRO A 429 20.96 -14.43 11.51
N ALA A 430 21.50 -13.39 12.13
CA ALA A 430 21.70 -12.09 11.50
C ALA A 430 22.76 -12.11 10.39
N ASN A 431 23.65 -13.11 10.37
CA ASN A 431 24.61 -13.36 9.31
C ASN A 431 24.00 -14.20 8.16
N ALA A 432 22.71 -14.52 8.22
CA ALA A 432 22.00 -15.17 7.12
C ALA A 432 22.10 -14.39 5.79
N LEU A 433 22.37 -13.07 5.85
CA LEU A 433 22.71 -12.27 4.68
C LEU A 433 23.85 -12.90 3.86
N TYR A 434 24.91 -13.42 4.48
CA TYR A 434 26.05 -14.00 3.73
C TYR A 434 25.66 -15.27 2.97
N VAL A 435 24.69 -16.03 3.49
CA VAL A 435 24.19 -17.26 2.87
C VAL A 435 23.17 -16.94 1.79
N PHE A 436 22.25 -16.00 2.01
CA PHE A 436 21.13 -15.75 1.08
C PHE A 436 21.35 -14.61 0.08
N LEU A 437 22.36 -13.74 0.27
CA LEU A 437 22.68 -12.69 -0.70
C LEU A 437 23.09 -13.26 -2.07
N PRO A 438 23.89 -14.34 -2.17
CA PRO A 438 24.17 -14.98 -3.46
C PRO A 438 22.91 -15.47 -4.19
N ALA A 439 21.88 -15.93 -3.47
CA ALA A 439 20.59 -16.28 -4.07
C ALA A 439 19.93 -15.07 -4.74
N ALA A 440 19.99 -13.89 -4.10
CA ALA A 440 19.48 -12.65 -4.68
C ALA A 440 20.26 -12.24 -5.94
N LEU A 441 21.58 -12.42 -5.96
CA LEU A 441 22.39 -12.23 -7.17
C LEU A 441 21.98 -13.22 -8.27
N GLY A 442 21.74 -14.49 -7.90
CA GLY A 442 21.24 -15.51 -8.82
C GLY A 442 19.90 -15.13 -9.46
N LEU A 443 18.99 -14.53 -8.68
CA LEU A 443 17.73 -13.97 -9.18
C LEU A 443 17.97 -12.88 -10.23
N LEU A 444 18.87 -11.92 -9.95
CA LEU A 444 19.18 -10.83 -10.90
C LEU A 444 19.79 -11.35 -12.21
N VAL A 445 20.69 -12.32 -12.11
CA VAL A 445 21.27 -13.01 -13.27
C VAL A 445 20.18 -13.73 -14.07
N ALA A 446 19.29 -14.46 -13.40
CA ALA A 446 18.18 -15.15 -14.05
C ALA A 446 17.23 -14.19 -14.76
N LEU A 447 16.82 -13.08 -14.13
CA LEU A 447 15.94 -12.09 -14.78
C LEU A 447 16.58 -11.48 -16.04
N SER A 448 17.90 -11.28 -16.02
CA SER A 448 18.63 -10.71 -17.15
C SER A 448 18.76 -11.69 -18.32
N VAL A 449 18.92 -12.99 -18.03
CA VAL A 449 19.18 -14.04 -19.03
C VAL A 449 17.91 -14.79 -19.44
N ALA A 450 16.84 -14.73 -18.65
CA ALA A 450 15.57 -15.42 -18.89
C ALA A 450 14.96 -15.13 -20.28
N PRO A 451 14.86 -13.87 -20.75
CA PRO A 451 14.26 -13.60 -22.06
C PRO A 451 15.03 -14.29 -23.21
N LEU A 452 16.36 -14.29 -23.12
CA LEU A 452 17.25 -14.92 -24.11
C LEU A 452 17.09 -16.44 -24.11
N LEU A 453 17.09 -17.06 -22.93
CA LEU A 453 16.93 -18.51 -22.80
C LEU A 453 15.54 -18.95 -23.24
N ILE A 454 14.49 -18.23 -22.86
CA ILE A 454 13.10 -18.54 -23.24
C ILE A 454 12.96 -18.43 -24.76
N HIS A 455 13.54 -17.41 -25.38
CA HIS A 455 13.48 -17.25 -26.83
C HIS A 455 14.21 -18.38 -27.58
N ARG A 456 15.34 -18.87 -27.07
CA ARG A 456 16.13 -19.92 -27.73
C ARG A 456 15.70 -21.36 -27.44
N LEU A 457 15.35 -21.66 -26.20
CA LEU A 457 15.10 -23.02 -25.73
C LEU A 457 13.61 -23.32 -25.55
N GLY A 458 12.75 -22.29 -25.52
CA GLY A 458 11.33 -22.39 -25.20
C GLY A 458 11.06 -22.40 -23.70
N GLU A 459 9.87 -21.94 -23.31
CA GLU A 459 9.43 -21.75 -21.92
C GLU A 459 9.49 -23.05 -21.13
N ARG A 460 8.95 -24.14 -21.69
CA ARG A 460 8.86 -25.43 -20.97
C ARG A 460 10.24 -25.97 -20.60
N ARG A 461 11.21 -25.92 -21.52
CA ARG A 461 12.56 -26.43 -21.27
C ARG A 461 13.30 -25.56 -20.26
N VAL A 462 13.21 -24.24 -20.38
CA VAL A 462 13.82 -23.32 -19.42
C VAL A 462 13.24 -23.53 -18.03
N ALA A 463 11.91 -23.72 -17.93
CA ALA A 463 11.26 -23.94 -16.65
C ALA A 463 11.73 -25.24 -15.98
N THR A 464 11.76 -26.35 -16.72
CA THR A 464 12.20 -27.65 -16.20
C THR A 464 13.68 -27.65 -15.82
N VAL A 465 14.55 -27.07 -16.66
CA VAL A 465 16.00 -26.98 -16.37
C VAL A 465 16.25 -26.09 -15.15
N GLY A 466 15.57 -24.95 -15.06
CA GLY A 466 15.65 -24.07 -13.89
C GLY A 466 15.22 -24.78 -12.61
N PHE A 467 14.08 -25.48 -12.65
CA PHE A 467 13.59 -26.25 -11.51
C PHE A 467 14.54 -27.39 -11.11
N ALA A 468 15.09 -28.12 -12.08
CA ALA A 468 16.07 -29.17 -11.82
C ALA A 468 17.34 -28.61 -11.16
N ALA A 469 17.87 -27.48 -11.66
CA ALA A 469 19.03 -26.82 -11.06
C ALA A 469 18.76 -26.37 -9.62
N ALA A 470 17.59 -25.80 -9.35
CA ALA A 470 17.17 -25.44 -7.99
C ALA A 470 17.03 -26.66 -7.07
N SER A 471 16.50 -27.77 -7.60
CA SER A 471 16.32 -29.02 -6.84
C SER A 471 17.67 -29.68 -6.49
N ILE A 472 18.63 -29.64 -7.41
CA ILE A 472 20.00 -30.12 -7.14
C ILE A 472 20.68 -29.23 -6.10
N ALA A 473 20.53 -27.91 -6.22
CA ALA A 473 21.12 -26.96 -5.30
C ALA A 473 20.56 -27.10 -3.87
N ILE A 474 19.24 -27.28 -3.70
CA ILE A 474 18.65 -27.48 -2.37
C ILE A 474 19.05 -28.84 -1.77
N ALA A 475 19.15 -29.90 -2.57
CA ALA A 475 19.70 -31.17 -2.10
C ALA A 475 21.16 -31.02 -1.65
N GLY A 476 21.95 -30.22 -2.37
CA GLY A 476 23.30 -29.85 -1.98
C GLY A 476 23.37 -29.12 -0.63
N LEU A 477 22.43 -28.23 -0.32
CA LEU A 477 22.37 -27.53 0.98
C LEU A 477 22.14 -28.49 2.15
N GLY A 478 21.37 -29.56 1.94
CA GLY A 478 21.18 -30.62 2.95
C GLY A 478 22.44 -31.46 3.20
N LEU A 479 23.43 -31.41 2.29
CA LEU A 479 24.69 -32.14 2.36
C LEU A 479 25.89 -31.18 2.45
N VAL A 480 25.69 -29.97 3.00
CA VAL A 480 26.70 -28.91 2.99
C VAL A 480 28.01 -29.37 3.64
N ASP A 481 27.94 -30.13 4.74
CA ASP A 481 29.12 -30.65 5.46
C ASP A 481 29.95 -31.62 4.61
N ALA A 482 29.29 -32.39 3.74
CA ALA A 482 29.97 -33.32 2.84
C ALA A 482 30.64 -32.61 1.65
N PHE A 483 30.05 -31.50 1.19
CA PHE A 483 30.56 -30.75 0.05
C PHE A 483 31.56 -29.66 0.43
N ALA A 484 31.50 -29.13 1.65
CA ALA A 484 32.34 -28.02 2.11
C ALA A 484 33.84 -28.28 1.88
N PRO A 485 34.43 -29.44 2.24
CA PRO A 485 35.86 -29.70 2.03
C PRO A 485 36.27 -29.75 0.55
N ALA A 486 35.36 -30.19 -0.33
CA ALA A 486 35.62 -30.27 -1.77
C ALA A 486 35.52 -28.90 -2.45
N ILE A 487 34.68 -28.01 -1.92
CA ILE A 487 34.44 -26.67 -2.47
C ILE A 487 35.40 -25.64 -1.86
N GLU A 488 35.87 -25.85 -0.63
CA GLU A 488 36.84 -25.00 0.06
C GLU A 488 38.04 -24.56 -0.81
N PRO A 489 38.77 -25.47 -1.51
CA PRO A 489 39.90 -25.10 -2.35
C PRO A 489 39.52 -24.30 -3.61
N LEU A 490 38.26 -24.34 -4.03
CA LEU A 490 37.75 -23.61 -5.19
C LEU A 490 37.28 -22.19 -4.84
N LEU A 491 37.14 -21.87 -3.55
CA LEU A 491 36.72 -20.55 -3.09
C LEU A 491 37.86 -19.54 -3.21
N LEU A 492 37.84 -18.75 -4.29
CA LEU A 492 38.82 -17.70 -4.58
C LEU A 492 38.86 -16.57 -3.53
N TRP A 493 37.79 -16.41 -2.75
CA TRP A 493 37.69 -15.39 -1.72
C TRP A 493 36.95 -15.95 -0.50
N GLN A 494 37.66 -16.13 0.61
CA GLN A 494 37.08 -16.37 1.93
C GLN A 494 37.21 -15.09 2.76
N PRO A 495 36.10 -14.37 3.03
CA PRO A 495 36.11 -13.27 3.98
C PRO A 495 36.60 -13.77 5.35
N ARG A 496 37.53 -13.03 5.98
CA ARG A 496 38.05 -13.38 7.30
C ARG A 496 36.88 -13.52 8.30
N GLY A 497 36.70 -14.71 8.85
CA GLY A 497 35.67 -15.01 9.87
C GLY A 497 34.43 -15.78 9.38
N LEU A 498 34.35 -16.17 8.10
CA LEU A 498 33.33 -17.11 7.61
C LEU A 498 33.89 -18.53 7.54
N THR A 499 33.11 -19.51 7.97
CA THR A 499 33.49 -20.93 7.86
C THR A 499 33.30 -21.43 6.42
N ALA A 500 33.95 -22.54 6.07
CA ALA A 500 33.87 -23.15 4.75
C ALA A 500 32.43 -23.59 4.41
N GLU A 501 31.65 -23.99 5.41
CA GLU A 501 30.25 -24.39 5.30
C GLU A 501 29.37 -23.20 4.91
N VAL A 502 29.56 -22.02 5.53
CA VAL A 502 28.82 -20.80 5.20
C VAL A 502 29.11 -20.36 3.76
N ALA A 503 30.37 -20.41 3.34
CA ALA A 503 30.78 -20.04 1.99
C ALA A 503 30.23 -21.03 0.95
N THR A 504 30.22 -22.33 1.29
CA THR A 504 29.65 -23.39 0.45
C THR A 504 28.13 -23.26 0.33
N ALA A 505 27.43 -23.03 1.45
CA ALA A 505 26.00 -22.77 1.45
C ALA A 505 25.68 -21.54 0.58
N GLY A 506 26.43 -20.45 0.75
CA GLY A 506 26.32 -19.26 -0.08
C GLY A 506 26.48 -19.57 -1.57
N LEU A 507 27.51 -20.32 -1.96
CA LEU A 507 27.74 -20.72 -3.35
C LEU A 507 26.58 -21.56 -3.92
N LEU A 508 26.04 -22.50 -3.12
CA LEU A 508 24.90 -23.34 -3.50
C LEU A 508 23.58 -22.56 -3.60
N THR A 509 23.40 -21.49 -2.84
CA THR A 509 22.18 -20.67 -2.94
C THR A 509 22.12 -19.85 -4.23
N LEU A 510 23.25 -19.57 -4.89
CA LEU A 510 23.28 -18.85 -6.17
C LEU A 510 22.56 -19.62 -7.29
N PRO A 511 22.94 -20.87 -7.65
CA PRO A 511 22.20 -21.64 -8.66
C PRO A 511 20.77 -21.96 -8.21
N LEU A 512 20.49 -22.01 -6.90
CA LEU A 512 19.12 -22.11 -6.40
C LEU A 512 18.29 -20.87 -6.75
N GLY A 513 18.83 -19.67 -6.52
CA GLY A 513 18.21 -18.40 -6.90
C GLY A 513 18.02 -18.28 -8.41
N VAL A 514 19.02 -18.68 -9.20
CA VAL A 514 18.91 -18.74 -10.68
C VAL A 514 17.80 -19.69 -11.11
N GLY A 515 17.82 -20.92 -10.60
CA GLY A 515 16.91 -21.99 -11.01
C GLY A 515 15.45 -21.70 -10.69
N THR A 516 15.17 -21.26 -9.46
CA THR A 516 13.81 -20.90 -9.02
C THR A 516 13.26 -19.71 -9.81
N THR A 517 14.09 -18.70 -10.08
CA THR A 517 13.70 -17.51 -10.84
C THR A 517 13.46 -17.83 -12.32
N LEU A 518 14.32 -18.65 -12.95
CA LEU A 518 14.11 -19.11 -14.33
C LEU A 518 12.83 -19.92 -14.47
N ALA A 519 12.56 -20.83 -13.51
CA ALA A 519 11.33 -21.61 -13.48
C ALA A 519 10.08 -20.71 -13.37
N ALA A 520 10.13 -19.71 -12.50
CA ALA A 520 9.05 -18.75 -12.32
C ALA A 520 8.85 -17.88 -13.58
N ALA A 521 9.91 -17.26 -14.11
CA ALA A 521 9.84 -16.37 -15.26
C ALA A 521 9.36 -17.08 -16.53
N ALA A 522 9.85 -18.30 -16.78
CA ALA A 522 9.42 -19.11 -17.92
C ALA A 522 7.95 -19.52 -17.80
N THR A 523 7.50 -19.91 -16.60
CA THR A 523 6.09 -20.24 -16.37
C THR A 523 5.19 -19.03 -16.52
N GLN A 524 5.55 -17.88 -15.95
CA GLN A 524 4.77 -16.63 -16.11
C GLN A 524 4.65 -16.24 -17.58
N THR A 525 5.74 -16.40 -18.35
CA THR A 525 5.73 -16.16 -19.80
C THR A 525 4.81 -17.14 -20.53
N TYR A 526 4.83 -18.42 -20.15
CA TYR A 526 3.97 -19.44 -20.74
C TYR A 526 2.48 -19.14 -20.47
N VAL A 527 2.13 -18.86 -19.21
CA VAL A 527 0.78 -18.47 -18.82
C VAL A 527 0.34 -17.21 -19.58
N GLY A 528 1.21 -16.21 -19.68
CA GLY A 528 0.94 -14.98 -20.42
C GLY A 528 0.62 -15.20 -21.90
N ARG A 529 1.28 -16.15 -22.56
CA ARG A 529 1.10 -16.44 -24.00
C ARG A 529 -0.09 -17.34 -24.31
N TYR A 530 -0.33 -18.37 -23.50
CA TYR A 530 -1.26 -19.45 -23.83
C TYR A 530 -2.61 -19.35 -23.10
N VAL A 531 -2.71 -18.58 -22.02
CA VAL A 531 -3.98 -18.33 -21.35
C VAL A 531 -4.73 -17.20 -22.07
N PRO A 532 -6.03 -17.33 -22.37
CA PRO A 532 -6.84 -16.25 -22.91
C PRO A 532 -6.95 -15.05 -21.97
N ALA A 533 -7.00 -13.84 -22.56
CA ALA A 533 -7.15 -12.57 -21.85
C ALA A 533 -8.33 -12.54 -20.86
N SER A 534 -9.43 -13.20 -21.21
CA SER A 534 -10.65 -13.26 -20.38
C SER A 534 -10.49 -14.01 -19.06
N ILE A 535 -9.50 -14.91 -18.94
CA ILE A 535 -9.24 -15.71 -17.73
C ILE A 535 -7.85 -15.49 -17.12
N HIS A 536 -7.01 -14.61 -17.70
CA HIS A 536 -5.66 -14.32 -17.18
C HIS A 536 -5.63 -13.96 -15.71
N GLY A 537 -6.46 -13.00 -15.27
CA GLY A 537 -6.50 -12.55 -13.87
C GLY A 537 -6.84 -13.68 -12.90
N ARG A 538 -7.76 -14.59 -13.30
CA ARG A 538 -8.15 -15.75 -12.50
C ARG A 538 -7.06 -16.81 -12.48
N ALA A 539 -6.37 -17.05 -13.60
CA ALA A 539 -5.25 -17.99 -13.65
C ALA A 539 -4.10 -17.53 -12.74
N PHE A 540 -3.80 -16.24 -12.68
CA PHE A 540 -2.80 -15.68 -11.75
C PHE A 540 -3.28 -15.72 -10.29
N ALA A 541 -4.55 -15.45 -10.02
CA ALA A 541 -5.11 -15.59 -8.66
C ALA A 541 -5.04 -17.04 -8.16
N LEU A 542 -5.41 -18.01 -9.01
CA LEU A 542 -5.28 -19.44 -8.72
C LEU A 542 -3.82 -19.85 -8.54
N LEU A 543 -2.90 -19.32 -9.36
CA LEU A 543 -1.48 -19.54 -9.19
C LEU A 543 -0.98 -19.02 -7.83
N GLY A 544 -1.44 -17.84 -7.39
CA GLY A 544 -1.12 -17.31 -6.06
C GLY A 544 -1.60 -18.23 -4.94
N VAL A 545 -2.88 -18.60 -4.96
CA VAL A 545 -3.47 -19.53 -4.00
C VAL A 545 -2.74 -20.88 -3.99
N LEU A 546 -2.37 -21.39 -5.16
CA LEU A 546 -1.64 -22.64 -5.30
C LEU A 546 -0.22 -22.53 -4.73
N LYS A 547 0.49 -21.43 -4.98
CA LYS A 547 1.84 -21.16 -4.44
C LYS A 547 1.80 -21.10 -2.91
N ASP A 548 0.87 -20.33 -2.35
CA ASP A 548 0.77 -20.14 -0.90
C ASP A 548 0.26 -21.42 -0.21
N GLY A 549 -0.78 -22.04 -0.77
CA GLY A 549 -1.41 -23.24 -0.21
C GLY A 549 -0.49 -24.46 -0.25
N LEU A 550 0.24 -24.65 -1.37
CA LEU A 550 1.20 -25.73 -1.49
C LEU A 550 2.39 -25.55 -0.54
N ALA A 551 2.76 -24.32 -0.20
CA ALA A 551 3.87 -24.06 0.71
C ALA A 551 3.53 -24.29 2.20
N VAL A 552 2.26 -24.11 2.60
CA VAL A 552 1.82 -24.33 3.99
C VAL A 552 2.08 -25.77 4.47
N VAL A 553 1.77 -26.77 3.63
CA VAL A 553 1.92 -28.19 3.97
C VAL A 553 3.36 -28.58 4.30
N PRO A 554 4.37 -28.36 3.43
CA PRO A 554 5.76 -28.67 3.73
C PRO A 554 6.34 -27.77 4.82
N LEU A 555 5.89 -26.53 4.99
CA LEU A 555 6.35 -25.70 6.12
C LEU A 555 6.00 -26.34 7.47
N ILE A 556 4.76 -26.76 7.64
CA ILE A 556 4.32 -27.44 8.87
C ILE A 556 5.02 -28.80 8.98
N GLY A 557 5.08 -29.55 7.88
CA GLY A 557 5.72 -30.87 7.84
C GLY A 557 7.20 -30.83 8.22
N PHE A 558 7.97 -29.91 7.64
CA PHE A 558 9.39 -29.74 7.95
C PHE A 558 9.62 -29.12 9.32
N GLY A 559 8.79 -28.17 9.75
CA GLY A 559 8.86 -27.61 11.11
C GLY A 559 8.63 -28.67 12.18
N TRP A 560 7.64 -29.55 11.97
CA TRP A 560 7.39 -30.70 12.84
C TRP A 560 8.53 -31.73 12.78
N ALA A 561 8.97 -32.10 11.57
CA ALA A 561 10.04 -33.08 11.38
C ALA A 561 11.35 -32.61 12.03
N ALA A 562 11.71 -31.34 11.90
CA ALA A 562 12.88 -30.75 12.55
C ALA A 562 12.78 -30.81 14.09
N GLY A 563 11.59 -30.70 14.66
CA GLY A 563 11.37 -30.86 16.11
C GLY A 563 11.50 -32.31 16.59
N VAL A 564 11.13 -33.29 15.76
CA VAL A 564 11.17 -34.73 16.10
C VAL A 564 12.54 -35.36 15.83
N PHE A 565 13.11 -35.09 14.66
CA PHE A 565 14.33 -35.73 14.17
C PHE A 565 15.58 -34.87 14.40
N GLY A 566 15.42 -33.59 14.77
CA GLY A 566 16.51 -32.63 14.78
C GLY A 566 16.76 -32.04 13.38
N ILE A 567 17.56 -30.98 13.35
CA ILE A 567 17.90 -30.26 12.10
C ILE A 567 19.20 -30.79 11.47
N ARG A 568 20.04 -31.47 12.25
CA ARG A 568 21.27 -32.10 11.76
C ARG A 568 20.96 -33.47 11.14
N PRO A 569 21.63 -33.83 10.02
CA PRO A 569 21.51 -35.14 9.42
C PRO A 569 22.00 -36.28 10.32
#